data_AF-A0A3M1D7E8-F1
#
_entry.id   AF-A0A3M1D7E8-F1
#
_cell.length_a   1.000
_cell.length_b   1.000
_cell.length_c   1.000
_cell.angle_alpha   90.00
_cell.angle_beta   90.00
_cell.angle_gamma   90.00
#
_symmetry.space_group_name_H-M   'P 1'
#
loop_
_entity.id
_entity.type
_entity.pdbx_description
1 polymer ?
#
loop_
_entity_poly.entity_id
_entity_poly.type
_entity_poly.pdbx_seq_one_letter_code
_entity_poly.pdbx_strand_id
1 'polypeptide(L)'
;ANGCTVDSDCLPGFHCMVPLCVLEQGSMSQLYADTGIFFSTDPRTMRVPAGDQPGEEFITVFNGIPMALEPTGAKQFSDLIGALPPYRAHNLWDYTQALAFGVKNGAVNPDGKGNTPDMYGSAVAGPLTWYPYEATDTGTAGGIPDVANVKAKGNIGPWQRIQTFASETGARGNQPPMPDPGLVARTGVPAVDANGQLLGWPLSPDNPLPSCDMQGPPDDPCTQPWTNAVRFAVGELVAGEQYFAEISLRVKDLPLDPVAGMDVVCAEEFGGDASAESADGNKGGKDNPWRYFLPAPTCVVLNNQFELDVDKLLALPGDALTYTIHGKNLSTQAMHNVVVTDCFVANDVTFLSATTDTGWSGPPAEDPNGTGCPDPATQHSLQWTIPQLDPGQEYTFTMQFQVAGGALATLNRAIYVSDELPAPGFQTVAFTDIEAMTIIGLGMSAQPQDVAALPAQVHYTANIVNNGTGTASVTGCKNPGCRVIVELPAGFG
;
A
#
# COMPACT_ATOMS: atom_id res chain seq x y z
N ALA A 1 -22.41 -11.94 25.13
CA ALA A 1 -21.51 -11.39 26.15
C ALA A 1 -20.11 -11.44 25.58
N ASN A 2 -19.63 -10.32 25.02
CA ASN A 2 -18.25 -10.03 24.64
C ASN A 2 -18.29 -8.63 24.01
N GLY A 3 -17.87 -7.65 24.80
CA GLY A 3 -17.97 -6.24 24.49
C GLY A 3 -17.58 -5.49 25.76
N CYS A 4 -16.37 -4.94 25.74
CA CYS A 4 -15.74 -4.15 26.79
C CYS A 4 -15.52 -4.86 28.13
N THR A 5 -14.35 -5.48 28.32
CA THR A 5 -13.72 -5.45 29.65
C THR A 5 -12.88 -4.19 29.70
N VAL A 6 -13.55 -3.14 30.19
CA VAL A 6 -12.94 -1.96 30.78
C VAL A 6 -12.08 -2.50 31.93
N ASP A 7 -10.79 -2.68 31.69
CA ASP A 7 -9.85 -2.60 32.81
C ASP A 7 -10.02 -1.18 33.38
N SER A 8 -9.92 -1.00 34.68
CA SER A 8 -10.34 0.19 35.45
C SER A 8 -9.66 1.53 35.10
N ASP A 9 -8.99 1.61 33.95
CA ASP A 9 -8.08 2.64 33.51
C ASP A 9 -8.63 3.41 32.29
N CYS A 10 -9.93 3.78 32.30
CA CYS A 10 -10.38 4.81 31.38
C CYS A 10 -9.58 6.08 31.66
N LEU A 11 -8.60 6.36 30.80
CA LEU A 11 -7.77 7.55 30.87
C LEU A 11 -8.66 8.81 30.83
N PRO A 12 -8.26 9.90 31.51
CA PRO A 12 -8.99 11.15 31.47
C PRO A 12 -9.03 11.68 30.02
N GLY A 13 -10.24 11.71 29.43
CA GLY A 13 -10.46 12.14 28.05
C GLY A 13 -11.42 11.25 27.24
N PHE A 14 -11.74 10.04 27.71
CA PHE A 14 -12.70 9.16 27.05
C PHE A 14 -14.14 9.42 27.52
N HIS A 15 -15.03 9.76 26.59
CA HIS A 15 -16.46 9.92 26.85
C HIS A 15 -17.16 8.55 26.94
N CYS A 16 -17.22 7.97 28.14
CA CYS A 16 -17.99 6.76 28.38
C CYS A 16 -19.49 7.09 28.55
N MET A 17 -20.34 6.66 27.61
CA MET A 17 -21.80 6.71 27.80
C MET A 17 -22.29 5.55 28.69
N VAL A 18 -22.31 5.76 30.01
CA VAL A 18 -22.88 4.79 30.96
C VAL A 18 -24.34 4.45 30.57
N PRO A 19 -24.76 3.16 30.47
CA PRO A 19 -24.20 1.98 31.16
C PRO A 19 -23.31 1.06 30.31
N LEU A 20 -22.92 1.46 29.10
CA LEU A 20 -22.03 0.70 28.23
C LEU A 20 -20.88 1.61 27.82
N CYS A 21 -19.65 1.31 28.26
CA CYS A 21 -18.47 2.05 27.79
C CYS A 21 -18.26 1.77 26.29
N VAL A 22 -18.93 2.54 25.43
CA VAL A 22 -18.77 2.52 23.98
C VAL A 22 -17.76 3.61 23.65
N LEU A 23 -16.67 3.24 22.96
CA LEU A 23 -15.78 4.24 22.40
C LEU A 23 -16.54 5.04 21.34
N GLU A 24 -16.40 6.36 21.36
CA GLU A 24 -17.03 7.20 20.34
C GLU A 24 -16.49 6.86 18.96
N GLN A 25 -17.34 6.94 17.94
CA GLN A 25 -16.90 6.72 16.56
C GLN A 25 -16.00 7.86 16.12
N GLY A 26 -14.87 7.51 15.50
CA GLY A 26 -13.96 8.45 14.86
C GLY A 26 -14.45 8.91 13.49
N SER A 27 -13.65 9.75 12.83
CA SER A 27 -13.87 10.20 11.45
C SER A 27 -12.88 9.56 10.47
N MET A 28 -13.40 8.96 9.40
CA MET A 28 -12.55 8.43 8.32
C MET A 28 -11.72 9.51 7.63
N SER A 29 -12.26 10.73 7.48
CA SER A 29 -11.57 11.87 6.88
C SER A 29 -10.30 12.28 7.63
N GLN A 30 -10.29 12.06 8.95
CA GLN A 30 -9.16 12.36 9.82
C GLN A 30 -8.17 11.20 9.86
N LEU A 31 -8.68 9.97 9.86
CA LEU A 31 -7.86 8.75 9.80
C LEU A 31 -7.02 8.70 8.52
N TYR A 32 -7.62 9.02 7.37
CA TYR A 32 -6.90 9.10 6.09
C TYR A 32 -6.09 10.39 5.89
N ALA A 33 -6.21 11.38 6.78
CA ALA A 33 -5.39 12.58 6.74
C ALA A 33 -4.00 12.37 7.33
N ASP A 34 -3.78 11.32 8.14
CA ASP A 34 -2.46 10.94 8.62
C ASP A 34 -1.63 10.36 7.45
N THR A 35 -0.87 11.24 6.79
CA THR A 35 -0.08 10.91 5.60
C THR A 35 1.40 11.24 5.80
N GLY A 36 2.26 10.64 5.00
CA GLY A 36 3.71 10.79 5.07
C GLY A 36 4.44 9.44 5.10
N ILE A 37 5.70 9.47 5.50
CA ILE A 37 6.55 8.29 5.62
C ILE A 37 6.79 8.02 7.09
N PHE A 38 6.65 6.76 7.49
CA PHE A 38 6.78 6.30 8.87
C PHE A 38 7.74 5.13 8.95
N PHE A 39 8.41 4.97 10.09
CA PHE A 39 9.25 3.82 10.38
C PHE A 39 8.88 3.23 11.74
N SER A 40 9.21 1.95 11.94
CA SER A 40 9.03 1.27 13.22
C SER A 40 10.28 0.49 13.58
N THR A 41 10.56 0.45 14.88
CA THR A 41 11.59 -0.41 15.48
C THR A 41 10.96 -1.43 16.43
N ASP A 42 9.62 -1.50 16.49
CA ASP A 42 8.87 -2.41 17.36
C ASP A 42 8.96 -3.85 16.81
N PRO A 43 9.35 -4.86 17.61
CA PRO A 43 9.43 -6.24 17.14
C PRO A 43 8.13 -6.79 16.54
N ARG A 44 6.97 -6.22 16.88
CA ARG A 44 5.66 -6.63 16.37
C ARG A 44 5.42 -6.21 14.91
N THR A 45 6.12 -5.19 14.42
CA THR A 45 6.08 -4.78 13.01
C THR A 45 7.12 -5.52 12.15
N MET A 46 7.94 -6.37 12.76
CA MET A 46 8.88 -7.21 12.04
C MET A 46 8.12 -8.27 11.22
N ARG A 47 8.64 -8.53 10.02
CA ARG A 47 8.12 -9.53 9.09
C ARG A 47 8.23 -10.96 9.66
N VAL A 48 7.15 -11.73 9.57
CA VAL A 48 7.01 -13.13 10.00
C VAL A 48 6.55 -13.97 8.81
N PRO A 49 7.46 -14.46 7.95
CA PRO A 49 7.08 -15.20 6.75
C PRO A 49 6.62 -16.65 7.03
N ALA A 50 7.04 -17.26 8.16
CA ALA A 50 6.78 -18.68 8.48
C ALA A 50 5.73 -18.92 9.59
N GLY A 51 4.87 -17.94 9.90
CA GLY A 51 3.71 -18.12 10.79
C GLY A 51 4.00 -18.26 12.29
N ASP A 52 5.22 -18.61 12.71
CA ASP A 52 5.59 -18.74 14.13
C ASP A 52 6.97 -18.16 14.51
N GLN A 53 7.84 -17.82 13.55
CA GLN A 53 9.17 -17.22 13.78
C GLN A 53 9.54 -16.15 12.72
N PRO A 54 10.36 -15.13 13.08
CA PRO A 54 10.89 -14.16 12.12
C PRO A 54 11.97 -14.78 11.22
N GLY A 55 11.95 -14.46 9.92
CA GLY A 55 13.15 -14.53 9.07
C GLY A 55 13.11 -15.43 7.83
N GLU A 56 13.82 -14.93 6.81
CA GLU A 56 14.40 -15.53 5.59
C GLU A 56 13.54 -15.86 4.37
N GLU A 57 12.28 -16.26 4.49
CA GLU A 57 11.47 -16.55 3.30
C GLU A 57 10.87 -15.27 2.67
N PHE A 58 10.62 -15.31 1.35
CA PHE A 58 9.79 -14.29 0.69
C PHE A 58 8.37 -14.34 1.24
N ILE A 59 7.77 -13.18 1.51
CA ILE A 59 6.34 -13.14 1.81
C ILE A 59 5.55 -13.26 0.53
N THR A 60 4.46 -14.03 0.61
CA THR A 60 3.55 -14.36 -0.47
C THR A 60 2.14 -14.34 0.11
N VAL A 61 1.11 -14.32 -0.75
CA VAL A 61 -0.29 -14.44 -0.27
C VAL A 61 -0.61 -15.78 0.41
N PHE A 62 0.32 -16.75 0.41
CA PHE A 62 0.13 -18.11 0.91
C PHE A 62 0.91 -18.45 2.19
N ASN A 63 1.87 -17.62 2.61
CA ASN A 63 2.66 -17.82 3.83
C ASN A 63 2.46 -16.66 4.82
N GLY A 64 3.07 -16.74 5.99
CA GLY A 64 2.86 -15.82 7.11
C GLY A 64 1.88 -16.34 8.16
N ILE A 65 1.34 -15.42 8.97
CA ILE A 65 0.44 -15.71 10.10
C ILE A 65 -0.97 -16.01 9.58
N PRO A 66 -1.52 -17.21 9.79
CA PRO A 66 -2.90 -17.52 9.42
C PRO A 66 -3.91 -16.64 10.16
N MET A 67 -4.71 -15.90 9.41
CA MET A 67 -5.81 -15.10 9.96
C MET A 67 -7.01 -16.01 10.22
N ALA A 68 -7.11 -16.53 11.45
CA ALA A 68 -8.20 -17.43 11.85
C ALA A 68 -9.60 -16.77 11.77
N LEU A 69 -9.63 -15.45 11.99
CA LEU A 69 -10.76 -14.60 11.67
C LEU A 69 -10.37 -13.72 10.48
N GLU A 70 -11.13 -13.83 9.41
CA GLU A 70 -10.84 -13.13 8.16
C GLU A 70 -11.44 -11.71 8.19
N PRO A 71 -10.71 -10.69 7.70
CA PRO A 71 -11.26 -9.36 7.50
C PRO A 71 -12.49 -9.38 6.61
N THR A 72 -13.53 -8.65 7.00
CA THR A 72 -14.87 -8.83 6.40
C THR A 72 -14.97 -8.41 4.93
N GLY A 73 -13.98 -7.67 4.42
CA GLY A 73 -13.83 -7.25 3.03
C GLY A 73 -12.77 -8.01 2.22
N ALA A 74 -11.94 -8.87 2.83
CA ALA A 74 -10.78 -9.50 2.16
C ALA A 74 -11.15 -10.25 0.87
N LYS A 75 -12.31 -10.93 0.86
CA LYS A 75 -12.80 -11.68 -0.31
C LYS A 75 -13.01 -10.81 -1.56
N GLN A 76 -13.14 -9.49 -1.41
CA GLN A 76 -13.29 -8.61 -2.58
C GLN A 76 -12.01 -8.50 -3.42
N PHE A 77 -10.86 -8.86 -2.84
CA PHE A 77 -9.56 -8.81 -3.50
C PHE A 77 -8.94 -10.19 -3.73
N SER A 78 -9.46 -11.24 -3.09
CA SER A 78 -8.88 -12.59 -3.16
C SER A 78 -8.70 -13.09 -4.59
N ASP A 79 -9.74 -12.93 -5.41
CA ASP A 79 -9.74 -13.39 -6.79
C ASP A 79 -8.80 -12.53 -7.65
N LEU A 80 -8.69 -11.23 -7.33
CA LEU A 80 -7.81 -10.30 -8.03
C LEU A 80 -6.34 -10.64 -7.79
N ILE A 81 -5.94 -10.82 -6.53
CA ILE A 81 -4.52 -11.05 -6.19
C ILE A 81 -4.13 -12.54 -6.17
N GLY A 82 -5.09 -13.44 -6.37
CA GLY A 82 -4.90 -14.90 -6.32
C GLY A 82 -4.72 -15.47 -4.91
N ALA A 83 -5.21 -14.78 -3.88
CA ALA A 83 -5.11 -15.23 -2.49
C ALA A 83 -6.23 -16.23 -2.15
N LEU A 84 -5.93 -17.22 -1.31
CA LEU A 84 -6.91 -18.21 -0.86
C LEU A 84 -7.01 -18.26 0.68
N PRO A 85 -8.20 -18.51 1.24
CA PRO A 85 -8.38 -18.83 2.64
C PRO A 85 -7.55 -20.03 3.14
N PRO A 86 -7.11 -20.04 4.41
CA PRO A 86 -7.13 -18.88 5.30
C PRO A 86 -6.15 -17.82 4.81
N TYR A 87 -6.57 -16.56 4.79
CA TYR A 87 -5.69 -15.46 4.42
C TYR A 87 -4.54 -15.29 5.43
N ARG A 88 -3.53 -14.50 5.05
CA ARG A 88 -2.30 -14.36 5.82
C ARG A 88 -1.96 -12.91 6.10
N ALA A 89 -1.41 -12.66 7.29
CA ALA A 89 -0.75 -11.42 7.65
C ALA A 89 0.75 -11.66 7.78
N HIS A 90 1.57 -10.63 7.55
CA HIS A 90 3.04 -10.79 7.58
C HIS A 90 3.71 -10.16 8.78
N ASN A 91 2.97 -9.54 9.71
CA ASN A 91 3.50 -9.11 11.00
C ASN A 91 2.43 -9.16 12.10
N LEU A 92 2.87 -9.21 13.35
CA LEU A 92 1.98 -9.37 14.51
C LEU A 92 1.14 -8.12 14.77
N TRP A 93 1.70 -6.94 14.48
CA TRP A 93 1.04 -5.67 14.76
C TRP A 93 -0.18 -5.45 13.86
N ASP A 94 -0.04 -5.61 12.55
CA ASP A 94 -1.14 -5.47 11.59
C ASP A 94 -2.22 -6.52 11.84
N TYR A 95 -1.86 -7.77 12.14
CA TYR A 95 -2.85 -8.79 12.47
C TYR A 95 -3.63 -8.43 13.75
N THR A 96 -2.96 -7.87 14.76
CA THR A 96 -3.62 -7.35 15.97
C THR A 96 -4.64 -6.26 15.63
N GLN A 97 -4.28 -5.32 14.73
CA GLN A 97 -5.21 -4.28 14.31
C GLN A 97 -6.38 -4.84 13.47
N ALA A 98 -6.11 -5.81 12.59
CA ALA A 98 -7.15 -6.49 11.82
C ALA A 98 -8.16 -7.20 12.72
N LEU A 99 -7.70 -7.94 13.74
CA LEU A 99 -8.56 -8.57 14.75
C LEU A 99 -9.37 -7.57 15.57
N ALA A 100 -8.82 -6.37 15.80
CA ALA A 100 -9.52 -5.33 16.54
C ALA A 100 -10.63 -4.68 15.71
N PHE A 101 -10.36 -4.35 14.45
CA PHE A 101 -11.17 -3.39 13.69
C PHE A 101 -11.79 -3.93 12.40
N GLY A 102 -11.23 -4.99 11.82
CA GLY A 102 -11.55 -5.45 10.45
C GLY A 102 -12.36 -6.74 10.35
N VAL A 103 -12.39 -7.55 11.41
CA VAL A 103 -13.02 -8.89 11.41
C VAL A 103 -14.41 -8.88 12.04
N LYS A 104 -15.23 -9.87 11.66
CA LYS A 104 -16.51 -10.12 12.32
C LYS A 104 -16.28 -10.66 13.74
N ASN A 105 -17.02 -10.13 14.71
CA ASN A 105 -16.80 -10.33 16.14
C ASN A 105 -15.41 -9.86 16.59
N GLY A 106 -14.87 -8.81 15.95
CA GLY A 106 -13.61 -8.19 16.32
C GLY A 106 -13.61 -7.66 17.76
N ALA A 107 -12.41 -7.53 18.33
CA ALA A 107 -12.24 -7.24 19.75
C ALA A 107 -12.71 -5.83 20.16
N VAL A 108 -12.66 -4.87 19.22
CA VAL A 108 -13.01 -3.46 19.46
C VAL A 108 -14.17 -3.02 18.57
N ASN A 109 -14.15 -3.39 17.29
CA ASN A 109 -15.25 -3.18 16.35
C ASN A 109 -15.88 -4.53 15.97
N PRO A 110 -17.00 -4.93 16.60
CA PRO A 110 -17.61 -6.24 16.38
C PRO A 110 -18.11 -6.50 14.95
N ASP A 111 -18.45 -5.43 14.21
CA ASP A 111 -18.97 -5.58 12.85
C ASP A 111 -17.86 -5.68 11.80
N GLY A 112 -16.63 -5.29 12.14
CA GLY A 112 -15.49 -5.26 11.22
C GLY A 112 -15.65 -4.28 10.06
N LYS A 113 -16.54 -3.29 10.23
CA LYS A 113 -17.02 -2.34 9.20
C LYS A 113 -17.21 -0.97 9.81
N GLY A 114 -17.39 0.07 8.99
CA GLY A 114 -17.62 1.41 9.54
C GLY A 114 -16.33 2.10 9.96
N ASN A 115 -16.50 3.23 10.63
CA ASN A 115 -15.43 4.00 11.23
C ASN A 115 -14.78 3.21 12.38
N THR A 116 -13.47 3.35 12.53
CA THR A 116 -12.81 2.96 13.78
C THR A 116 -13.20 3.92 14.91
N PRO A 117 -13.02 3.52 16.17
CA PRO A 117 -13.19 4.43 17.30
C PRO A 117 -12.29 5.68 17.20
N ASP A 118 -12.71 6.79 17.81
CA ASP A 118 -11.91 8.02 17.87
C ASP A 118 -10.50 7.71 18.40
N MET A 119 -9.49 8.28 17.74
CA MET A 119 -8.07 8.09 18.04
C MET A 119 -7.48 6.68 17.78
N TYR A 120 -8.26 5.68 17.34
CA TYR A 120 -7.79 4.32 17.04
C TYR A 120 -7.91 3.89 15.58
N GLY A 121 -7.08 2.92 15.17
CA GLY A 121 -7.24 2.20 13.91
C GLY A 121 -6.55 2.84 12.71
N SER A 122 -5.66 3.82 12.91
CA SER A 122 -4.75 4.23 11.85
C SER A 122 -3.72 3.14 11.56
N ALA A 123 -3.44 2.93 10.27
CA ALA A 123 -2.37 2.04 9.81
C ALA A 123 -0.97 2.54 10.18
N VAL A 124 -0.84 3.80 10.60
CA VAL A 124 0.41 4.45 11.01
C VAL A 124 0.29 5.02 12.42
N ALA A 125 -0.53 4.40 13.29
CA ALA A 125 -0.75 4.88 14.65
C ALA A 125 0.58 5.08 15.40
N GLY A 126 0.78 6.28 15.95
CA GLY A 126 1.98 6.65 16.68
C GLY A 126 1.95 8.08 17.24
N PRO A 127 3.03 8.55 17.88
CA PRO A 127 3.02 9.80 18.66
C PRO A 127 2.83 11.08 17.83
N LEU A 128 3.04 11.03 16.53
CA LEU A 128 2.93 12.19 15.60
C LEU A 128 1.85 11.95 14.54
N THR A 129 0.79 11.25 14.92
CA THR A 129 -0.43 11.07 14.14
C THR A 129 -1.64 11.56 14.92
N TRP A 130 -2.72 11.86 14.22
CA TRP A 130 -3.98 12.24 14.83
C TRP A 130 -4.70 11.06 15.48
N TYR A 131 -4.53 9.87 14.90
CA TYR A 131 -4.95 8.60 15.48
C TYR A 131 -3.75 7.87 16.08
N PRO A 132 -3.30 8.25 17.29
CA PRO A 132 -2.04 7.75 17.85
C PRO A 132 -2.17 6.36 18.45
N TYR A 133 -3.38 5.88 18.76
CA TYR A 133 -3.55 4.69 19.58
C TYR A 133 -3.70 3.42 18.75
N GLU A 134 -3.04 2.36 19.20
CA GLU A 134 -3.17 1.01 18.68
C GLU A 134 -4.19 0.18 19.48
N ALA A 135 -4.72 -0.86 18.86
CA ALA A 135 -5.17 -2.02 19.62
C ALA A 135 -3.96 -2.83 20.11
N THR A 136 -4.01 -3.29 21.36
CA THR A 136 -2.91 -4.02 22.00
C THR A 136 -3.35 -5.45 22.30
N ASP A 137 -2.52 -6.42 21.92
CA ASP A 137 -2.65 -7.81 22.36
C ASP A 137 -2.06 -7.97 23.77
N THR A 138 -2.87 -8.48 24.70
CA THR A 138 -2.45 -8.79 26.09
C THR A 138 -2.06 -10.25 26.29
N GLY A 139 -1.96 -11.02 25.22
CA GLY A 139 -1.52 -12.41 25.24
C GLY A 139 -0.02 -12.55 25.54
N THR A 140 0.50 -13.75 25.28
CA THR A 140 1.94 -14.02 25.40
C THR A 140 2.71 -13.13 24.43
N ALA A 141 3.71 -12.39 24.94
CA ALA A 141 4.55 -11.53 24.11
C ALA A 141 5.19 -12.34 22.96
N GLY A 142 5.02 -11.86 21.72
CA GLY A 142 5.50 -12.54 20.50
C GLY A 142 4.68 -13.75 20.06
N GLY A 143 3.61 -14.11 20.78
CA GLY A 143 2.66 -15.14 20.36
C GLY A 143 1.74 -14.64 19.24
N ILE A 144 1.08 -15.58 18.55
CA ILE A 144 0.05 -15.25 17.56
C ILE A 144 -1.14 -14.56 18.26
N PRO A 145 -1.55 -13.35 17.83
CA PRO A 145 -2.68 -12.64 18.40
C PRO A 145 -4.00 -13.44 18.38
N ASP A 146 -4.73 -13.35 19.49
CA ASP A 146 -6.08 -13.91 19.65
C ASP A 146 -7.06 -12.77 19.97
N VAL A 147 -8.21 -12.76 19.29
CA VAL A 147 -9.27 -11.76 19.49
C VAL A 147 -9.69 -11.59 20.96
N ALA A 148 -9.61 -12.66 21.77
CA ALA A 148 -9.92 -12.62 23.20
C ALA A 148 -8.93 -11.77 24.00
N ASN A 149 -7.69 -11.59 23.52
CA ASN A 149 -6.62 -10.85 24.18
C ASN A 149 -6.41 -9.45 23.63
N VAL A 150 -6.93 -9.14 22.43
CA VAL A 150 -6.83 -7.80 21.83
C VAL A 150 -7.75 -6.80 22.56
N LYS A 151 -7.25 -5.60 22.88
CA LYS A 151 -7.98 -4.55 23.63
C LYS A 151 -7.56 -3.14 23.19
N ALA A 152 -8.46 -2.17 23.32
CA ALA A 152 -8.14 -0.74 23.20
C ALA A 152 -7.69 -0.20 24.57
N LYS A 153 -6.38 -0.05 24.78
CA LYS A 153 -5.77 0.33 26.08
C LYS A 153 -5.23 1.76 26.15
N GLY A 154 -5.32 2.53 25.08
CA GLY A 154 -4.71 3.87 24.98
C GLY A 154 -3.20 3.85 24.80
N ASN A 155 -2.65 2.70 24.41
CA ASN A 155 -1.23 2.60 24.06
C ASN A 155 -0.99 3.31 22.73
N ILE A 156 0.07 4.11 22.69
CA ILE A 156 0.51 4.75 21.45
C ILE A 156 1.11 3.68 20.54
N GLY A 157 0.73 3.68 19.27
CA GLY A 157 1.25 2.75 18.28
C GLY A 157 2.74 2.97 17.96
N PRO A 158 3.37 2.02 17.25
CA PRO A 158 4.81 1.96 17.13
C PRO A 158 5.39 2.89 16.05
N TRP A 159 4.55 3.48 15.20
CA TRP A 159 4.98 4.18 13.99
C TRP A 159 5.51 5.57 14.30
N GLN A 160 6.78 5.80 13.95
CA GLN A 160 7.45 7.09 14.08
C GLN A 160 7.47 7.80 12.72
N ARG A 161 7.05 9.06 12.69
CA ARG A 161 7.04 9.88 11.47
C ARG A 161 8.46 10.25 11.04
N ILE A 162 8.72 10.23 9.73
CA ILE A 162 9.89 10.85 9.09
C ILE A 162 9.49 12.24 8.59
N GLN A 163 10.39 13.22 8.70
CA GLN A 163 10.16 14.54 8.13
C GLN A 163 10.01 14.45 6.60
N THR A 164 8.81 14.72 6.11
CA THR A 164 8.49 14.68 4.67
C THR A 164 7.64 15.89 4.31
N PHE A 165 7.97 16.56 3.21
CA PHE A 165 7.13 17.63 2.67
C PHE A 165 5.76 17.10 2.24
N ALA A 166 4.75 17.97 2.25
CA ALA A 166 3.36 17.63 1.92
C ALA A 166 2.72 16.53 2.79
N SER A 167 3.36 16.14 3.90
CA SER A 167 2.75 15.25 4.88
C SER A 167 1.75 15.99 5.76
N GLU A 168 0.70 15.30 6.17
CA GLU A 168 -0.35 15.84 7.01
C GLU A 168 -0.59 14.99 8.26
N THR A 169 -1.17 15.64 9.26
CA THR A 169 -1.82 15.01 10.41
C THR A 169 -3.30 15.34 10.36
N GLY A 170 -4.15 14.39 10.74
CA GLY A 170 -5.57 14.69 10.93
C GLY A 170 -5.80 15.86 11.89
N ALA A 171 -6.89 16.59 11.69
CA ALA A 171 -7.29 17.73 12.51
C ALA A 171 -8.80 17.73 12.77
N ARG A 172 -9.24 18.29 13.90
CA ARG A 172 -10.68 18.45 14.17
C ARG A 172 -11.28 19.54 13.29
N GLY A 173 -12.27 19.17 12.49
CA GLY A 173 -13.28 20.09 11.97
C GLY A 173 -14.35 20.38 13.03
N ASN A 174 -15.12 19.35 13.42
CA ASN A 174 -16.14 19.38 14.49
C ASN A 174 -15.83 18.34 15.60
N GLN A 175 -16.27 18.59 16.84
CA GLN A 175 -16.10 17.68 17.98
C GLN A 175 -17.08 16.47 17.93
N PRO A 176 -16.73 15.30 18.52
CA PRO A 176 -17.60 14.13 18.60
C PRO A 176 -18.90 14.38 19.38
N PRO A 177 -19.95 13.56 19.18
CA PRO A 177 -20.10 12.52 18.14
C PRO A 177 -20.39 13.15 16.77
N MET A 178 -19.73 12.68 15.70
CA MET A 178 -20.07 13.14 14.34
C MET A 178 -21.40 12.49 13.91
N PRO A 179 -22.48 13.26 13.70
CA PRO A 179 -23.81 12.69 13.47
C PRO A 179 -24.04 12.16 12.03
N ASP A 180 -23.16 12.47 11.09
CA ASP A 180 -23.33 12.20 9.66
C ASP A 180 -21.97 12.40 8.97
N PRO A 181 -21.50 11.53 8.04
CA PRO A 181 -20.26 11.74 7.28
C PRO A 181 -20.19 13.09 6.55
N GLY A 182 -21.33 13.72 6.25
CA GLY A 182 -21.39 15.06 5.64
C GLY A 182 -20.61 15.15 4.31
N LEU A 183 -20.56 16.33 3.71
CA LEU A 183 -19.70 16.54 2.54
C LEU A 183 -18.23 16.42 2.98
N VAL A 184 -17.63 15.28 2.66
CA VAL A 184 -16.31 14.83 3.11
C VAL A 184 -15.22 15.72 2.48
N ALA A 185 -14.74 16.68 3.24
CA ALA A 185 -13.41 17.25 3.01
C ALA A 185 -12.44 16.50 3.93
N ARG A 186 -11.34 15.99 3.38
CA ARG A 186 -10.20 15.52 4.18
C ARG A 186 -9.84 16.63 5.18
N THR A 187 -9.81 16.29 6.47
CA THR A 187 -9.51 17.25 7.53
C THR A 187 -8.09 17.02 8.02
N GLY A 188 -7.13 17.44 7.19
CA GLY A 188 -5.71 17.41 7.51
C GLY A 188 -5.14 18.81 7.72
N VAL A 189 -4.07 18.89 8.50
CA VAL A 189 -3.19 20.06 8.58
C VAL A 189 -1.76 19.63 8.26
N PRO A 190 -0.93 20.52 7.70
CA PRO A 190 0.48 20.21 7.48
C PRO A 190 1.12 19.68 8.77
N ALA A 191 1.90 18.61 8.66
CA ALA A 191 2.58 17.99 9.80
C ALA A 191 3.79 18.83 10.26
N VAL A 192 3.51 19.99 10.86
CA VAL A 192 4.49 20.95 11.37
C VAL A 192 4.25 21.28 12.84
N ASP A 193 5.31 21.66 13.54
CA ASP A 193 5.23 22.17 14.90
C ASP A 193 4.63 23.59 14.95
N ALA A 194 4.51 24.17 16.15
CA ALA A 194 3.99 25.51 16.34
C ALA A 194 4.80 26.63 15.63
N ASN A 195 6.02 26.34 15.20
CA ASN A 195 6.90 27.27 14.48
C ASN A 195 6.93 27.00 12.96
N GLY A 196 6.16 26.02 12.46
CA GLY A 196 6.16 25.63 11.06
C GLY A 196 7.29 24.69 10.65
N GLN A 197 8.03 24.10 11.59
CA GLN A 197 9.05 23.09 11.28
C GLN A 197 8.43 21.71 11.11
N LEU A 198 8.89 20.93 10.13
CA LEU A 198 8.39 19.57 9.87
C LEU A 198 8.51 18.68 11.11
N LEU A 199 7.43 17.95 11.42
CA LEU A 199 7.40 16.95 12.48
C LEU A 199 8.08 15.65 12.03
N GLY A 200 8.74 14.97 12.97
CA GLY A 200 9.29 13.62 12.79
C GLY A 200 10.82 13.56 12.81
N TRP A 201 11.33 12.39 12.43
CA TRP A 201 12.76 12.09 12.33
C TRP A 201 13.39 12.83 11.14
N PRO A 202 14.45 13.64 11.36
CA PRO A 202 15.14 14.36 10.29
C PRO A 202 16.08 13.42 9.54
N LEU A 203 15.53 12.62 8.61
CA LEU A 203 16.31 11.63 7.86
C LEU A 203 17.35 12.32 6.96
N SER A 204 18.61 11.94 7.10
CA SER A 204 19.69 12.39 6.22
C SER A 204 20.82 11.34 6.18
N PRO A 205 21.81 11.47 5.26
CA PRO A 205 22.97 10.59 5.27
C PRO A 205 23.76 10.59 6.60
N ASP A 206 23.74 11.71 7.32
CA ASP A 206 24.40 11.89 8.63
C ASP A 206 23.49 11.56 9.82
N ASN A 207 22.18 11.40 9.57
CA ASN A 207 21.18 10.97 10.54
C ASN A 207 20.28 9.87 9.94
N PRO A 208 20.85 8.68 9.64
CA PRO A 208 20.09 7.57 9.08
C PRO A 208 19.07 7.04 10.08
N LEU A 209 18.09 6.27 9.59
CA LEU A 209 17.21 5.52 10.48
C LEU A 209 18.01 4.54 11.36
N PRO A 210 17.56 4.23 12.59
CA PRO A 210 18.21 3.24 13.45
C PRO A 210 18.44 1.92 12.70
N SER A 211 19.67 1.41 12.71
CA SER A 211 20.06 0.20 11.98
C SER A 211 20.94 -0.69 12.85
N CYS A 212 20.78 -2.00 12.76
CA CYS A 212 21.73 -2.97 13.32
C CYS A 212 23.01 -2.98 12.46
N ASP A 213 24.18 -2.85 13.08
CA ASP A 213 25.48 -2.99 12.44
C ASP A 213 26.10 -4.29 12.95
N MET A 214 26.13 -5.33 12.11
CA MET A 214 26.69 -6.63 12.50
C MET A 214 28.23 -6.66 12.48
N GLN A 215 28.89 -5.58 12.04
CA GLN A 215 30.35 -5.44 12.01
C GLN A 215 30.93 -4.81 13.29
N GLY A 216 30.10 -4.50 14.29
CA GLY A 216 30.58 -4.10 15.62
C GLY A 216 31.48 -5.16 16.27
N PRO A 217 32.29 -4.80 17.29
CA PRO A 217 33.02 -5.80 18.08
C PRO A 217 32.06 -6.90 18.53
N PRO A 218 32.50 -8.17 18.67
CA PRO A 218 31.63 -9.33 18.98
C PRO A 218 30.81 -9.20 20.28
N ASP A 219 31.07 -8.14 21.05
CA ASP A 219 30.49 -7.72 22.30
C ASP A 219 29.60 -6.45 22.19
N ASP A 220 29.29 -5.96 20.98
CA ASP A 220 28.16 -5.06 20.67
C ASP A 220 27.05 -5.83 19.91
N PRO A 221 26.34 -6.78 20.56
CA PRO A 221 25.16 -7.37 19.97
C PRO A 221 24.14 -6.27 19.70
N CYS A 222 23.40 -6.36 18.60
CA CYS A 222 22.29 -5.46 18.25
C CYS A 222 21.25 -5.39 19.38
N THR A 223 21.54 -4.58 20.39
CA THR A 223 20.87 -4.50 21.70
C THR A 223 19.91 -3.33 21.79
N GLN A 224 19.80 -2.55 20.70
CA GLN A 224 18.87 -1.44 20.56
C GLN A 224 17.95 -1.70 19.38
N PRO A 225 16.71 -1.20 19.43
CA PRO A 225 15.71 -1.53 18.42
C PRO A 225 16.12 -0.87 17.10
N TRP A 226 16.24 -1.69 16.06
CA TRP A 226 16.59 -1.27 14.70
C TRP A 226 15.33 -1.16 13.86
N THR A 227 15.39 -0.35 12.81
CA THR A 227 14.26 -0.16 11.89
C THR A 227 13.97 -1.46 11.18
N ASN A 228 12.78 -2.02 11.41
CA ASN A 228 12.35 -3.29 10.83
C ASN A 228 11.20 -3.14 9.84
N ALA A 229 10.59 -1.95 9.77
CA ALA A 229 9.55 -1.62 8.81
C ALA A 229 9.56 -0.14 8.47
N VAL A 230 9.22 0.17 7.22
CA VAL A 230 8.92 1.51 6.72
C VAL A 230 7.55 1.44 6.05
N ARG A 231 6.71 2.47 6.25
CA ARG A 231 5.36 2.54 5.71
C ARG A 231 5.10 3.91 5.11
N PHE A 232 4.53 3.90 3.91
CA PHE A 232 4.05 5.09 3.22
C PHE A 232 2.55 5.18 3.44
N ALA A 233 2.07 6.29 3.99
CA ALA A 233 0.65 6.58 4.09
C ALA A 233 0.33 7.74 3.14
N VAL A 234 -0.41 7.45 2.08
CA VAL A 234 -0.69 8.41 1.00
C VAL A 234 -2.07 9.06 1.12
N GLY A 235 -2.95 8.51 1.95
CA GLY A 235 -4.28 9.04 2.20
C GLY A 235 -5.30 8.50 1.20
N GLU A 236 -6.12 9.38 0.63
CA GLU A 236 -7.10 9.02 -0.40
C GLU A 236 -6.39 8.68 -1.72
N LEU A 237 -6.78 7.55 -2.30
CA LEU A 237 -6.37 7.12 -3.63
C LEU A 237 -7.52 7.38 -4.61
N VAL A 238 -7.19 7.91 -5.78
CA VAL A 238 -8.15 8.07 -6.88
C VAL A 238 -8.02 6.87 -7.82
N ALA A 239 -9.13 6.19 -8.08
CA ALA A 239 -9.13 5.04 -8.97
C ALA A 239 -8.64 5.42 -10.38
N GLY A 240 -7.75 4.60 -10.94
CA GLY A 240 -7.04 4.83 -12.20
C GLY A 240 -5.89 5.84 -12.15
N GLU A 241 -5.54 6.37 -10.97
CA GLU A 241 -4.25 7.05 -10.75
C GLU A 241 -3.25 6.07 -10.11
N GLN A 242 -2.00 6.08 -10.60
CA GLN A 242 -0.92 5.30 -10.01
C GLN A 242 -0.10 6.17 -9.06
N TYR A 243 0.19 5.60 -7.91
CA TYR A 243 1.05 6.19 -6.90
C TYR A 243 2.30 5.32 -6.79
N PHE A 244 3.44 5.98 -6.69
CA PHE A 244 4.72 5.31 -6.54
C PHE A 244 5.32 5.67 -5.19
N ALA A 245 5.89 4.65 -4.53
CA ALA A 245 6.77 4.84 -3.39
C ALA A 245 8.14 4.31 -3.79
N GLU A 246 9.16 5.16 -3.66
CA GLU A 246 10.55 4.76 -3.91
C GLU A 246 11.32 4.75 -2.58
N ILE A 247 12.10 3.70 -2.37
CA ILE A 247 13.04 3.60 -1.26
C ILE A 247 14.44 3.45 -1.83
N SER A 248 15.31 4.42 -1.54
CA SER A 248 16.74 4.29 -1.80
C SER A 248 17.45 3.77 -0.55
N LEU A 249 18.10 2.60 -0.67
CA LEU A 249 18.85 1.99 0.43
C LEU A 249 20.35 2.30 0.31
N ARG A 250 20.99 2.66 1.42
CA ARG A 250 22.45 2.81 1.50
C ARG A 250 23.07 1.46 1.85
N VAL A 251 23.86 0.91 0.94
CA VAL A 251 24.70 -0.27 1.19
C VAL A 251 25.85 0.12 2.12
N LYS A 252 25.99 -0.59 3.25
CA LYS A 252 27.06 -0.35 4.23
C LYS A 252 28.29 -1.22 3.98
N ASP A 253 28.08 -2.47 3.57
CA ASP A 253 29.14 -3.45 3.32
C ASP A 253 28.85 -4.28 2.07
N LEU A 254 29.92 -4.81 1.46
CA LEU A 254 29.88 -5.66 0.27
C LEU A 254 30.75 -6.93 0.51
N PRO A 255 30.48 -8.04 -0.19
CA PRO A 255 29.42 -8.23 -1.19
C PRO A 255 28.01 -8.25 -0.58
N LEU A 256 27.00 -7.86 -1.39
CA LEU A 256 25.61 -8.30 -1.18
C LEU A 256 25.61 -9.80 -1.50
N ASP A 257 25.97 -10.63 -0.54
CA ASP A 257 26.18 -12.08 -0.72
C ASP A 257 24.89 -12.84 -0.41
N PRO A 258 24.57 -13.92 -1.15
CA PRO A 258 23.32 -14.66 -1.03
C PRO A 258 23.39 -15.60 0.16
N VAL A 259 23.52 -15.06 1.37
CA VAL A 259 22.89 -15.74 2.50
C VAL A 259 21.40 -15.62 2.24
N ALA A 260 20.78 -16.74 1.92
CA ALA A 260 19.34 -16.85 1.71
C ALA A 260 18.63 -16.02 2.80
N GLY A 261 17.84 -15.01 2.38
CA GLY A 261 16.99 -14.27 3.30
C GLY A 261 17.52 -12.94 3.89
N MET A 262 18.76 -12.51 3.60
CA MET A 262 19.32 -11.26 4.16
C MET A 262 19.32 -10.05 3.21
N ASP A 263 19.36 -10.26 1.90
CA ASP A 263 19.33 -9.19 0.87
C ASP A 263 17.95 -9.02 0.23
N VAL A 264 16.89 -9.24 1.00
CA VAL A 264 15.51 -9.24 0.53
C VAL A 264 14.80 -7.98 0.99
N VAL A 265 14.22 -7.25 0.06
CA VAL A 265 13.25 -6.20 0.35
C VAL A 265 11.89 -6.71 -0.04
N CYS A 266 10.97 -6.75 0.92
CA CYS A 266 9.58 -7.01 0.65
C CYS A 266 8.74 -5.79 1.00
N ALA A 267 7.72 -5.57 0.18
CA ALA A 267 6.68 -4.59 0.41
C ALA A 267 5.33 -5.29 0.37
N GLU A 268 4.36 -4.70 1.04
CA GLU A 268 2.96 -5.09 0.94
C GLU A 268 2.10 -3.84 0.92
N GLU A 269 1.00 -3.90 0.17
CA GLU A 269 0.01 -2.83 0.14
C GLU A 269 -1.33 -3.32 0.69
N PHE A 270 -2.05 -2.40 1.34
CA PHE A 270 -3.45 -2.56 1.72
C PHE A 270 -4.07 -1.17 1.87
N GLY A 271 -5.40 -1.11 1.83
CA GLY A 271 -6.14 0.15 1.94
C GLY A 271 -7.53 -0.07 2.50
N GLY A 272 -8.39 0.93 2.36
CA GLY A 272 -9.81 0.80 2.66
C GLY A 272 -10.68 1.61 1.72
N ASP A 273 -11.98 1.66 1.99
CA ASP A 273 -12.93 2.44 1.20
C ASP A 273 -13.10 3.82 1.84
N ALA A 274 -12.33 4.77 1.32
CA ALA A 274 -12.29 6.16 1.76
C ALA A 274 -13.11 7.10 0.88
N SER A 275 -13.79 6.59 -0.15
CA SER A 275 -14.37 7.40 -1.23
C SER A 275 -15.37 8.45 -0.72
N ALA A 276 -15.46 9.61 -1.36
CA ALA A 276 -16.52 10.56 -1.00
C ALA A 276 -17.92 9.92 -1.24
N GLU A 277 -18.90 10.27 -0.40
CA GLU A 277 -20.28 9.82 -0.60
C GLU A 277 -20.79 10.24 -1.99
N SER A 278 -21.26 9.27 -2.78
CA SER A 278 -21.85 9.55 -4.08
C SER A 278 -23.07 10.44 -3.92
N ALA A 279 -23.35 11.24 -4.96
CA ALA A 279 -24.46 12.20 -4.94
C ALA A 279 -25.85 11.57 -4.72
N ASP A 280 -25.99 10.24 -4.85
CA ASP A 280 -27.19 9.45 -4.59
C ASP A 280 -27.27 8.87 -3.16
N GLY A 281 -26.27 9.12 -2.31
CA GLY A 281 -26.21 8.68 -0.90
C GLY A 281 -26.00 7.18 -0.69
N ASN A 282 -25.76 6.42 -1.76
CA ASN A 282 -25.69 4.95 -1.69
C ASN A 282 -24.26 4.41 -1.69
N LYS A 283 -23.32 5.13 -2.29
CA LYS A 283 -21.88 4.83 -2.29
C LYS A 283 -21.16 5.88 -1.44
N GLY A 284 -20.07 5.52 -0.82
CA GLY A 284 -19.32 6.41 0.07
C GLY A 284 -18.43 5.58 0.97
N GLY A 285 -17.31 6.18 1.34
CA GLY A 285 -16.25 5.63 2.15
C GLY A 285 -16.80 5.25 3.50
N LYS A 286 -17.20 3.99 3.59
CA LYS A 286 -17.94 3.45 4.73
C LYS A 286 -17.04 2.71 5.69
N ASP A 287 -15.77 2.51 5.36
CA ASP A 287 -15.03 1.44 5.99
C ASP A 287 -13.56 1.78 6.23
N ASN A 288 -13.16 1.48 7.46
CA ASN A 288 -11.78 1.52 7.90
C ASN A 288 -10.86 0.60 7.06
N PRO A 289 -9.55 0.90 6.99
CA PRO A 289 -8.60 0.11 6.20
C PRO A 289 -8.51 -1.36 6.64
N TRP A 290 -8.79 -1.67 7.90
CA TRP A 290 -8.64 -3.03 8.43
C TRP A 290 -9.72 -3.98 7.94
N ARG A 291 -10.90 -3.49 7.54
CA ARG A 291 -11.95 -4.32 6.91
C ARG A 291 -11.41 -5.06 5.69
N TYR A 292 -10.57 -4.36 4.94
CA TYR A 292 -10.06 -4.74 3.63
C TYR A 292 -8.64 -5.28 3.70
N PHE A 293 -8.13 -5.51 4.91
CA PHE A 293 -6.77 -5.99 5.13
C PHE A 293 -6.57 -7.36 4.49
N LEU A 294 -5.98 -7.34 3.31
CA LEU A 294 -5.44 -8.48 2.59
C LEU A 294 -4.13 -7.97 1.97
N PRO A 295 -3.00 -8.10 2.68
CA PRO A 295 -1.76 -7.52 2.21
C PRO A 295 -1.37 -8.16 0.88
N ALA A 296 -1.17 -7.35 -0.15
CA ALA A 296 -0.66 -7.80 -1.45
C ALA A 296 0.87 -7.68 -1.46
N PRO A 297 1.63 -8.79 -1.34
CA PRO A 297 3.07 -8.73 -1.14
C PRO A 297 3.83 -8.77 -2.46
N THR A 298 4.98 -8.09 -2.48
CA THR A 298 6.04 -8.26 -3.46
C THR A 298 7.39 -8.34 -2.75
N CYS A 299 8.30 -9.15 -3.27
CA CYS A 299 9.64 -9.33 -2.72
C CYS A 299 10.67 -9.34 -3.85
N VAL A 300 11.78 -8.65 -3.63
CA VAL A 300 12.93 -8.65 -4.54
C VAL A 300 14.20 -8.93 -3.75
N VAL A 301 15.13 -9.68 -4.35
CA VAL A 301 16.52 -9.75 -3.86
C VAL A 301 17.26 -8.61 -4.53
N LEU A 302 18.06 -7.87 -3.76
CA LEU A 302 18.78 -6.68 -4.26
C LEU A 302 19.81 -6.98 -5.37
N ASN A 303 20.05 -8.25 -5.69
CA ASN A 303 20.94 -8.72 -6.75
C ASN A 303 20.24 -9.01 -8.09
N ASN A 304 18.96 -8.71 -8.21
CA ASN A 304 18.20 -8.85 -9.45
C ASN A 304 17.24 -7.66 -9.62
N GLN A 305 17.17 -7.12 -10.84
CA GLN A 305 16.11 -6.22 -11.23
C GLN A 305 15.08 -7.02 -12.04
N PHE A 306 13.80 -6.89 -11.69
CA PHE A 306 12.70 -7.53 -12.41
C PHE A 306 11.43 -6.69 -12.30
N GLU A 307 10.99 -6.14 -13.42
CA GLU A 307 9.92 -5.15 -13.51
C GLU A 307 8.92 -5.55 -14.61
N LEU A 308 7.65 -5.19 -14.41
CA LEU A 308 6.58 -5.34 -15.38
C LEU A 308 5.79 -4.03 -15.41
N ASP A 309 5.73 -3.42 -16.58
CA ASP A 309 4.97 -2.20 -16.82
C ASP A 309 3.88 -2.43 -17.87
N VAL A 310 2.83 -1.61 -17.80
CA VAL A 310 1.78 -1.51 -18.82
C VAL A 310 1.69 -0.06 -19.31
N ASP A 311 1.47 0.13 -20.60
CA ASP A 311 1.37 1.47 -21.21
C ASP A 311 0.09 2.23 -20.80
N LYS A 312 -0.92 1.53 -20.30
CA LYS A 312 -2.21 2.09 -19.88
C LYS A 312 -2.75 1.44 -18.61
N LEU A 313 -3.07 2.29 -17.65
CA LEU A 313 -3.77 1.90 -16.41
C LEU A 313 -5.29 1.84 -16.60
N LEU A 314 -5.81 2.54 -17.62
CA LEU A 314 -7.22 2.56 -18.00
C LEU A 314 -7.37 2.16 -19.47
N ALA A 315 -8.32 1.28 -19.74
CA ALA A 315 -8.65 0.87 -21.10
C ALA A 315 -10.16 0.59 -21.26
N LEU A 316 -10.59 0.52 -22.51
CA LEU A 316 -11.92 0.04 -22.90
C LEU A 316 -11.80 -1.24 -23.73
N PRO A 317 -12.87 -2.05 -23.82
CA PRO A 317 -12.90 -3.18 -24.73
C PRO A 317 -12.55 -2.77 -26.17
N GLY A 318 -11.59 -3.46 -26.77
CA GLY A 318 -11.04 -3.19 -28.09
C GLY A 318 -9.71 -2.40 -28.09
N ASP A 319 -9.35 -1.75 -26.98
CA ASP A 319 -8.06 -1.08 -26.85
C ASP A 319 -6.90 -2.08 -26.91
N ALA A 320 -5.73 -1.60 -27.34
CA ALA A 320 -4.48 -2.32 -27.23
C ALA A 320 -3.76 -1.96 -25.92
N LEU A 321 -3.19 -2.97 -25.27
CA LEU A 321 -2.28 -2.86 -24.13
C LEU A 321 -0.89 -3.37 -24.53
N THR A 322 0.13 -2.62 -24.16
CA THR A 322 1.53 -3.00 -24.28
C THR A 322 2.09 -3.27 -22.90
N TYR A 323 2.46 -4.51 -22.64
CA TYR A 323 3.21 -4.88 -21.45
C TYR A 323 4.70 -4.97 -21.75
N THR A 324 5.53 -4.54 -20.81
CA THR A 324 6.99 -4.62 -20.93
C THR A 324 7.57 -5.24 -19.67
N ILE A 325 8.25 -6.38 -19.83
CA ILE A 325 9.06 -6.99 -18.79
C ILE A 325 10.50 -6.58 -19.02
N HIS A 326 11.11 -5.99 -18.01
CA HIS A 326 12.53 -5.68 -17.99
C HIS A 326 13.20 -6.44 -16.85
N GLY A 327 14.37 -7.02 -17.12
CA GLY A 327 15.15 -7.61 -16.04
C GLY A 327 16.65 -7.58 -16.27
N LYS A 328 17.38 -7.63 -15.17
CA LYS A 328 18.84 -7.49 -15.14
C LYS A 328 19.45 -8.29 -14.00
N ASN A 329 20.50 -9.04 -14.32
CA ASN A 329 21.32 -9.68 -13.30
C ASN A 329 22.23 -8.64 -12.66
N LEU A 330 21.92 -8.22 -11.44
CA LEU A 330 22.74 -7.29 -10.65
C LEU A 330 23.74 -8.02 -9.74
N SER A 331 23.76 -9.36 -9.77
CA SER A 331 24.68 -10.16 -8.98
C SER A 331 26.06 -10.24 -9.64
N THR A 332 27.05 -10.67 -8.86
CA THR A 332 28.40 -10.95 -9.39
C THR A 332 28.54 -12.35 -9.98
N GLN A 333 27.48 -13.16 -9.98
CA GLN A 333 27.47 -14.54 -10.48
C GLN A 333 26.53 -14.67 -11.69
N ALA A 334 26.78 -15.63 -12.56
CA ALA A 334 25.82 -15.94 -13.62
C ALA A 334 24.57 -16.60 -13.03
N MET A 335 23.39 -16.28 -13.55
CA MET A 335 22.14 -16.96 -13.23
C MET A 335 21.84 -18.02 -14.28
N HIS A 336 21.48 -19.24 -13.88
CA HIS A 336 21.25 -20.37 -14.78
C HIS A 336 19.78 -20.78 -14.82
N ASN A 337 19.38 -21.36 -15.97
CA ASN A 337 18.04 -21.89 -16.20
C ASN A 337 16.95 -20.87 -15.85
N VAL A 338 17.19 -19.61 -16.22
CA VAL A 338 16.26 -18.52 -15.94
C VAL A 338 15.00 -18.75 -16.76
N VAL A 339 13.85 -18.76 -16.08
CA VAL A 339 12.53 -18.81 -16.73
C VAL A 339 11.76 -17.56 -16.33
N VAL A 340 11.33 -16.82 -17.34
CA VAL A 340 10.42 -15.68 -17.21
C VAL A 340 9.06 -16.10 -17.73
N THR A 341 8.02 -15.95 -16.90
CA THR A 341 6.63 -16.30 -17.26
C THR A 341 5.76 -15.07 -17.13
N ASP A 342 5.04 -14.69 -18.19
CA ASP A 342 3.93 -13.73 -18.11
C ASP A 342 2.61 -14.50 -18.04
N CYS A 343 1.81 -14.20 -17.03
CA CYS A 343 0.51 -14.79 -16.76
C CYS A 343 -0.58 -13.75 -16.97
N PHE A 344 -1.54 -14.06 -17.85
CA PHE A 344 -2.63 -13.15 -18.18
C PHE A 344 -3.98 -13.87 -18.16
N VAL A 345 -5.05 -13.15 -17.83
CA VAL A 345 -6.40 -13.72 -17.77
C VAL A 345 -7.01 -13.76 -19.18
N ALA A 346 -7.19 -14.96 -19.71
CA ALA A 346 -7.51 -15.17 -21.13
C ALA A 346 -8.87 -14.61 -21.58
N ASN A 347 -9.80 -14.39 -20.63
CA ASN A 347 -11.09 -13.79 -20.92
C ASN A 347 -11.05 -12.25 -20.94
N ASP A 348 -10.06 -11.64 -20.29
CA ASP A 348 -10.00 -10.19 -20.13
C ASP A 348 -9.18 -9.55 -21.24
N VAL A 349 -8.13 -10.25 -21.68
CA VAL A 349 -7.23 -9.83 -22.76
C VAL A 349 -6.92 -10.99 -23.71
N THR A 350 -6.69 -10.66 -24.98
CA THR A 350 -6.24 -11.59 -26.02
C THR A 350 -4.82 -11.26 -26.42
N PHE A 351 -3.91 -12.24 -26.32
CA PHE A 351 -2.54 -12.10 -26.79
C PHE A 351 -2.48 -11.90 -28.32
N LEU A 352 -1.68 -10.93 -28.77
CA LEU A 352 -1.49 -10.63 -30.20
C LEU A 352 -0.09 -11.00 -30.68
N SER A 353 0.94 -10.55 -29.96
CA SER A 353 2.34 -10.75 -30.35
C SER A 353 3.29 -10.43 -29.19
N ALA A 354 4.49 -10.99 -29.24
CA ALA A 354 5.59 -10.59 -28.37
C ALA A 354 6.87 -10.37 -29.16
N THR A 355 7.73 -9.47 -28.68
CA THR A 355 9.07 -9.21 -29.20
C THR A 355 10.10 -9.31 -28.09
N THR A 356 11.30 -9.77 -28.45
CA THR A 356 12.47 -9.91 -27.57
C THR A 356 13.58 -9.00 -28.10
N ASP A 357 14.11 -8.10 -27.27
CA ASP A 357 15.12 -7.13 -27.73
C ASP A 357 16.56 -7.68 -27.64
N THR A 358 16.78 -8.73 -26.84
CA THR A 358 18.11 -9.33 -26.66
C THR A 358 18.26 -10.65 -27.41
N GLY A 359 19.50 -11.02 -27.74
CA GLY A 359 19.90 -12.16 -28.59
C GLY A 359 19.50 -13.57 -28.10
N TRP A 360 18.52 -13.66 -27.21
CA TRP A 360 17.82 -14.87 -26.82
C TRP A 360 16.84 -15.25 -27.93
N SER A 361 17.15 -16.34 -28.63
CA SER A 361 16.40 -16.76 -29.80
C SER A 361 15.08 -17.44 -29.41
N GLY A 362 13.96 -16.77 -29.69
CA GLY A 362 12.66 -17.41 -29.81
C GLY A 362 11.50 -16.52 -29.35
N PRO A 363 10.35 -16.54 -30.03
CA PRO A 363 9.12 -16.04 -29.44
C PRO A 363 8.82 -16.82 -28.15
N PRO A 364 8.06 -16.26 -27.19
CA PRO A 364 7.64 -17.02 -26.02
C PRO A 364 6.93 -18.31 -26.44
N ALA A 365 7.09 -19.36 -25.65
CA ALA A 365 6.17 -20.48 -25.70
C ALA A 365 4.85 -20.03 -25.07
N GLU A 366 3.80 -19.92 -25.88
CA GLU A 366 2.43 -19.71 -25.39
C GLU A 366 1.87 -21.04 -24.89
N ASP A 367 1.40 -21.07 -23.65
CA ASP A 367 0.69 -22.19 -23.06
C ASP A 367 -0.73 -21.78 -22.64
N PRO A 368 -1.77 -22.25 -23.36
CA PRO A 368 -3.16 -21.96 -23.02
C PRO A 368 -3.64 -22.68 -21.75
N ASN A 369 -2.81 -23.54 -21.14
CA ASN A 369 -3.13 -24.19 -19.87
C ASN A 369 -2.55 -23.42 -18.66
N GLY A 370 -1.85 -22.31 -18.88
CA GLY A 370 -1.35 -21.46 -17.80
C GLY A 370 -0.29 -22.12 -16.92
N THR A 371 0.53 -23.03 -17.45
CA THR A 371 1.61 -23.66 -16.67
C THR A 371 2.53 -22.57 -16.11
N GLY A 372 2.86 -22.67 -14.83
CA GLY A 372 3.70 -21.70 -14.11
C GLY A 372 2.93 -20.52 -13.51
N CYS A 373 1.62 -20.38 -13.81
CA CYS A 373 0.79 -19.32 -13.25
C CYS A 373 0.11 -19.73 -11.93
N PRO A 374 -0.25 -18.76 -11.06
CA PRO A 374 -0.93 -19.04 -9.81
C PRO A 374 -2.35 -19.61 -9.98
N ASP A 375 -3.06 -19.22 -11.05
CA ASP A 375 -4.39 -19.77 -11.40
C ASP A 375 -4.45 -20.29 -12.84
N PRO A 376 -3.91 -21.49 -13.12
CA PRO A 376 -3.92 -22.09 -14.45
C PRO A 376 -5.33 -22.38 -15.00
N ALA A 377 -6.38 -22.31 -14.17
CA ALA A 377 -7.75 -22.55 -14.62
C ALA A 377 -8.35 -21.34 -15.36
N THR A 378 -7.84 -20.14 -15.11
CA THR A 378 -8.31 -18.89 -15.71
C THR A 378 -7.23 -18.15 -16.51
N GLN A 379 -5.96 -18.49 -16.28
CA GLN A 379 -4.82 -17.82 -16.87
C GLN A 379 -4.19 -18.63 -18.01
N HIS A 380 -3.69 -17.92 -19.02
CA HIS A 380 -2.72 -18.44 -20.00
C HIS A 380 -1.33 -17.94 -19.62
N SER A 381 -0.28 -18.56 -20.18
CA SER A 381 1.09 -18.13 -19.95
C SER A 381 1.92 -17.93 -21.21
N LEU A 382 2.87 -17.00 -21.15
CA LEU A 382 3.96 -16.81 -22.11
C LEU A 382 5.27 -17.08 -21.39
N GLN A 383 6.09 -18.00 -21.91
CA GLN A 383 7.34 -18.40 -21.25
C GLN A 383 8.57 -18.14 -22.12
N TRP A 384 9.59 -17.54 -21.50
CA TRP A 384 10.94 -17.40 -22.05
C TRP A 384 11.93 -18.15 -21.18
N THR A 385 12.87 -18.85 -21.83
CA THR A 385 13.99 -19.51 -21.16
C THR A 385 15.30 -18.86 -21.56
N ILE A 386 16.06 -18.43 -20.57
CA ILE A 386 17.40 -17.87 -20.71
C ILE A 386 18.36 -18.89 -20.05
N PRO A 387 19.13 -19.67 -20.83
CA PRO A 387 19.98 -20.72 -20.27
C PRO A 387 20.98 -20.21 -19.23
N GLN A 388 21.52 -19.01 -19.46
CA GLN A 388 22.47 -18.34 -18.59
C GLN A 388 22.32 -16.83 -18.76
N LEU A 389 22.26 -16.07 -17.67
CA LEU A 389 22.24 -14.62 -17.66
C LEU A 389 23.46 -14.10 -16.90
N ASP A 390 24.44 -13.55 -17.62
CA ASP A 390 25.73 -13.14 -17.03
C ASP A 390 25.58 -11.88 -16.14
N PRO A 391 26.53 -11.63 -15.20
CA PRO A 391 26.56 -10.39 -14.41
C PRO A 391 26.44 -9.13 -15.27
N GLY A 392 25.49 -8.27 -14.93
CA GLY A 392 25.20 -7.01 -15.62
C GLY A 392 24.41 -7.16 -16.92
N GLN A 393 24.13 -8.39 -17.38
CA GLN A 393 23.33 -8.63 -18.57
C GLN A 393 21.84 -8.37 -18.28
N GLU A 394 21.17 -7.79 -19.26
CA GLU A 394 19.76 -7.42 -19.20
C GLU A 394 18.96 -8.05 -20.34
N TYR A 395 17.63 -8.03 -20.20
CA TYR A 395 16.68 -8.46 -21.21
C TYR A 395 15.43 -7.60 -21.14
N THR A 396 14.76 -7.46 -22.29
CA THR A 396 13.46 -6.80 -22.39
C THR A 396 12.53 -7.65 -23.25
N PHE A 397 11.34 -7.93 -22.73
CA PHE A 397 10.25 -8.55 -23.45
C PHE A 397 9.10 -7.57 -23.56
N THR A 398 8.54 -7.43 -24.75
CA THR A 398 7.38 -6.57 -24.99
C THR A 398 6.26 -7.43 -25.54
N MET A 399 5.09 -7.35 -24.92
CA MET A 399 3.90 -8.12 -25.29
C MET A 399 2.76 -7.18 -25.64
N GLN A 400 2.03 -7.53 -26.70
CA GLN A 400 0.88 -6.78 -27.18
C GLN A 400 -0.38 -7.60 -26.96
N PHE A 401 -1.37 -6.98 -26.35
CA PHE A 401 -2.67 -7.58 -26.06
C PHE A 401 -3.79 -6.69 -26.57
N GLN A 402 -4.92 -7.30 -26.93
CA GLN A 402 -6.18 -6.60 -27.14
C GLN A 402 -7.10 -6.84 -25.94
N VAL A 403 -7.71 -5.77 -25.43
CA VAL A 403 -8.70 -5.86 -24.36
C VAL A 403 -9.98 -6.50 -24.90
N ALA A 404 -10.35 -7.65 -24.34
CA ALA A 404 -11.55 -8.39 -24.74
C ALA A 404 -12.80 -7.93 -23.96
N GLY A 405 -12.62 -7.46 -22.73
CA GLY A 405 -13.72 -6.98 -21.88
C GLY A 405 -14.49 -8.08 -21.14
N GLY A 406 -13.83 -9.19 -20.80
CA GLY A 406 -14.40 -10.27 -19.97
C GLY A 406 -14.72 -9.86 -18.53
N ALA A 407 -13.96 -8.90 -18.00
CA ALA A 407 -14.14 -8.32 -16.66
C ALA A 407 -13.96 -6.79 -16.69
N LEU A 408 -14.15 -6.15 -15.53
CA LEU A 408 -13.97 -4.71 -15.33
C LEU A 408 -12.50 -4.31 -15.11
N ALA A 409 -11.59 -5.28 -15.03
CA ALA A 409 -10.15 -5.07 -14.90
C ALA A 409 -9.40 -6.33 -15.35
N THR A 410 -8.09 -6.21 -15.57
CA THR A 410 -7.19 -7.33 -15.82
C THR A 410 -5.93 -7.18 -14.98
N LEU A 411 -5.34 -8.31 -14.58
CA LEU A 411 -4.06 -8.37 -13.88
C LEU A 411 -3.10 -9.26 -14.68
N ASN A 412 -2.05 -8.67 -15.23
CA ASN A 412 -0.91 -9.43 -15.74
C ASN A 412 0.11 -9.62 -14.64
N ARG A 413 0.75 -10.78 -14.62
CA ARG A 413 1.75 -11.16 -13.62
C ARG A 413 2.98 -11.73 -14.30
N ALA A 414 4.12 -11.08 -14.08
CA ALA A 414 5.41 -11.61 -14.51
C ALA A 414 6.05 -12.38 -13.34
N ILE A 415 6.61 -13.56 -13.62
CA ILE A 415 7.26 -14.44 -12.67
C ILE A 415 8.68 -14.75 -13.17
N TYR A 416 9.66 -14.68 -12.28
CA TYR A 416 11.07 -14.97 -12.58
C TYR A 416 11.57 -16.08 -11.65
N VAL A 417 12.14 -17.14 -12.23
CA VAL A 417 12.83 -18.20 -11.48
C VAL A 417 14.21 -18.46 -12.06
N SER A 418 15.17 -18.86 -11.22
CA SER A 418 16.49 -19.37 -11.62
C SER A 418 17.03 -20.33 -10.56
N ASP A 419 18.10 -21.06 -10.87
CA ASP A 419 18.72 -22.01 -9.92
C ASP A 419 19.34 -21.33 -8.68
N GLU A 420 19.74 -20.06 -8.82
CA GLU A 420 20.39 -19.25 -7.78
C GLU A 420 19.41 -18.53 -6.86
N LEU A 421 18.12 -18.55 -7.18
CA LEU A 421 17.10 -17.85 -6.41
C LEU A 421 16.30 -18.82 -5.54
N PRO A 422 15.88 -18.38 -4.34
CA PRO A 422 14.97 -19.17 -3.54
C PRO A 422 13.62 -19.34 -4.26
N ALA A 423 13.04 -20.53 -4.15
CA ALA A 423 11.65 -20.74 -4.57
C ALA A 423 10.71 -19.82 -3.76
N PRO A 424 9.62 -19.30 -4.35
CA PRO A 424 9.12 -19.57 -5.71
C PRO A 424 9.69 -18.64 -6.80
N GLY A 425 10.75 -17.89 -6.51
CA GLY A 425 11.26 -16.82 -7.39
C GLY A 425 10.58 -15.47 -7.14
N PHE A 426 10.71 -14.55 -8.09
CA PHE A 426 10.10 -13.22 -8.02
C PHE A 426 8.77 -13.19 -8.74
N GLN A 427 7.88 -12.31 -8.30
CA GLN A 427 6.72 -11.94 -9.07
C GLN A 427 6.49 -10.44 -8.98
N THR A 428 6.03 -9.87 -10.09
CA THR A 428 5.52 -8.51 -10.17
C THR A 428 4.23 -8.52 -10.97
N VAL A 429 3.38 -7.52 -10.77
CA VAL A 429 2.06 -7.46 -11.38
C VAL A 429 1.84 -6.09 -12.02
N ALA A 430 1.09 -6.07 -13.10
CA ALA A 430 0.56 -4.86 -13.71
C ALA A 430 -0.96 -4.99 -13.80
N PHE A 431 -1.65 -3.95 -13.35
CA PHE A 431 -3.10 -3.88 -13.25
C PHE A 431 -3.64 -2.82 -14.22
N THR A 432 -4.74 -3.13 -14.90
CA THR A 432 -5.45 -2.21 -15.78
C THR A 432 -6.95 -2.29 -15.52
N ASP A 433 -7.59 -1.16 -15.26
CA ASP A 433 -9.05 -1.05 -15.22
C ASP A 433 -9.62 -1.05 -16.65
N ILE A 434 -10.60 -1.92 -16.89
CA ILE A 434 -11.32 -2.10 -18.16
C ILE A 434 -12.73 -1.52 -18.02
N GLU A 435 -12.81 -0.25 -17.64
CA GLU A 435 -14.09 0.46 -17.58
C GLU A 435 -13.96 1.94 -17.91
N ALA A 436 -15.10 2.55 -18.20
CA ALA A 436 -15.17 3.98 -18.51
C ALA A 436 -15.05 4.79 -17.21
N MET A 437 -13.87 5.34 -16.95
CA MET A 437 -13.57 6.11 -15.74
C MET A 437 -13.35 7.59 -16.05
N THR A 438 -13.91 8.48 -15.24
CA THR A 438 -13.61 9.91 -15.35
C THR A 438 -12.54 10.28 -14.32
N ILE A 439 -11.37 10.71 -14.78
CA ILE A 439 -10.28 11.18 -13.91
C ILE A 439 -10.00 12.63 -14.25
N ILE A 440 -10.29 13.54 -13.33
CA ILE A 440 -10.08 14.97 -13.54
C ILE A 440 -8.76 15.40 -12.93
N GLY A 441 -7.76 15.62 -13.78
CA GLY A 441 -6.52 16.28 -13.40
C GLY A 441 -6.72 17.79 -13.30
N LEU A 442 -6.30 18.37 -12.18
CA LEU A 442 -6.27 19.82 -11.96
C LEU A 442 -4.81 20.28 -11.87
N GLY A 443 -4.42 21.22 -12.73
CA GLY A 443 -3.11 21.85 -12.68
C GLY A 443 -3.26 23.37 -12.60
N MET A 444 -2.37 24.03 -11.87
CA MET A 444 -2.30 25.49 -11.87
C MET A 444 -0.84 25.94 -11.96
N SER A 445 -0.57 26.93 -12.79
CA SER A 445 0.72 27.58 -12.88
C SER A 445 0.57 29.10 -12.81
N ALA A 446 1.62 29.77 -12.34
CA ALA A 446 1.68 31.22 -12.18
C ALA A 446 2.84 31.79 -13.01
N GLN A 447 2.63 32.97 -13.62
CA GLN A 447 3.66 33.70 -14.35
C GLN A 447 3.57 35.21 -14.04
N PRO A 448 4.66 35.85 -13.55
CA PRO A 448 5.93 35.22 -13.16
C PRO A 448 5.74 34.33 -11.90
N GLN A 449 6.59 33.31 -11.75
CA GLN A 449 6.57 32.44 -10.56
C GLN A 449 7.05 33.18 -9.30
N ASP A 450 7.94 34.15 -9.48
CA ASP A 450 8.48 34.99 -8.41
C ASP A 450 8.27 36.48 -8.72
N VAL A 451 7.96 37.26 -7.69
CA VAL A 451 7.78 38.71 -7.77
C VAL A 451 8.86 39.39 -6.94
N ALA A 452 9.79 40.07 -7.62
CA ALA A 452 10.92 40.74 -6.96
C ALA A 452 10.56 42.10 -6.33
N ALA A 453 9.48 42.75 -6.76
CA ALA A 453 9.02 44.04 -6.24
C ALA A 453 7.51 44.22 -6.44
N LEU A 454 6.85 44.93 -5.52
CA LEU A 454 5.41 45.19 -5.55
C LEU A 454 5.10 46.67 -5.91
N PRO A 455 3.98 46.95 -6.61
CA PRO A 455 2.98 45.99 -7.11
C PRO A 455 3.46 45.25 -8.37
N ALA A 456 3.12 43.97 -8.49
CA ALA A 456 3.31 43.20 -9.71
C ALA A 456 2.03 42.47 -10.09
N GLN A 457 1.91 42.17 -11.38
CA GLN A 457 0.82 41.35 -11.89
C GLN A 457 1.32 39.91 -12.03
N VAL A 458 0.55 38.96 -11.51
CA VAL A 458 0.76 37.52 -11.69
C VAL A 458 -0.41 36.96 -12.47
N HIS A 459 -0.13 36.25 -13.55
CA HIS A 459 -1.13 35.54 -14.34
C HIS A 459 -1.17 34.08 -13.93
N TYR A 460 -2.33 33.61 -13.49
CA TYR A 460 -2.57 32.21 -13.17
C TYR A 460 -3.25 31.52 -14.34
N THR A 461 -2.70 30.38 -14.76
CA THR A 461 -3.32 29.48 -15.74
C THR A 461 -3.72 28.19 -15.03
N ALA A 462 -5.02 27.91 -14.99
CA ALA A 462 -5.56 26.66 -14.48
C ALA A 462 -5.94 25.74 -15.65
N ASN A 463 -5.48 24.49 -15.60
CA ASN A 463 -5.77 23.44 -16.57
C ASN A 463 -6.66 22.40 -15.91
N ILE A 464 -7.71 22.00 -16.64
CA ILE A 464 -8.59 20.89 -16.27
C ILE A 464 -8.50 19.89 -17.41
N VAL A 465 -8.06 18.68 -17.12
CA VAL A 465 -7.91 17.61 -18.11
C VAL A 465 -8.68 16.39 -17.61
N ASN A 466 -9.45 15.75 -18.49
CA ASN A 466 -9.96 14.42 -18.22
C ASN A 466 -8.93 13.40 -18.70
N ASN A 467 -8.16 12.84 -17.78
CA ASN A 467 -7.17 11.79 -18.04
C ASN A 467 -7.82 10.39 -18.14
N GLY A 468 -9.12 10.29 -17.88
CA GLY A 468 -9.86 9.04 -17.89
C GLY A 468 -10.39 8.63 -19.26
N THR A 469 -10.90 7.40 -19.35
CA THR A 469 -11.56 6.80 -20.53
C THR A 469 -13.05 7.14 -20.64
N GLY A 470 -13.66 7.57 -19.53
CA GLY A 470 -15.07 7.92 -19.40
C GLY A 470 -15.37 9.38 -19.69
N THR A 471 -16.66 9.67 -19.94
CA THR A 471 -17.11 11.05 -20.19
C THR A 471 -17.25 11.83 -18.89
N ALA A 472 -16.46 12.89 -18.73
CA ALA A 472 -16.68 13.88 -17.68
C ALA A 472 -18.00 14.63 -17.93
N SER A 473 -18.90 14.62 -16.93
CA SER A 473 -20.17 15.35 -17.00
C SER A 473 -20.34 16.26 -15.79
N VAL A 474 -20.73 17.51 -16.05
CA VAL A 474 -21.17 18.46 -15.03
C VAL A 474 -22.67 18.33 -14.72
N THR A 475 -23.33 17.32 -15.27
CA THR A 475 -24.77 17.08 -15.06
C THR A 475 -24.98 16.51 -13.67
N GLY A 476 -25.72 17.24 -12.81
CA GLY A 476 -26.02 16.82 -11.43
C GLY A 476 -25.34 17.66 -10.34
N CYS A 477 -24.44 18.58 -10.72
CA CYS A 477 -23.84 19.48 -9.75
C CYS A 477 -24.88 20.43 -9.14
N LYS A 478 -25.02 20.42 -7.81
CA LYS A 478 -25.91 21.33 -7.08
C LYS A 478 -25.23 22.67 -6.81
N ASN A 479 -26.02 23.73 -6.69
CA ASN A 479 -25.52 25.10 -6.53
C ASN A 479 -24.78 25.27 -5.17
N PRO A 480 -23.56 25.82 -5.14
CA PRO A 480 -22.76 26.28 -6.28
C PRO A 480 -22.13 25.07 -7.00
N GLY A 481 -22.39 24.95 -8.31
CA GLY A 481 -22.09 23.76 -9.12
C GLY A 481 -20.63 23.29 -9.10
N CYS A 482 -20.31 22.25 -9.89
CA CYS A 482 -18.95 21.73 -9.98
C CYS A 482 -18.04 22.86 -10.44
N ARG A 483 -17.17 23.30 -9.54
CA ARG A 483 -16.29 24.44 -9.74
C ARG A 483 -14.90 24.07 -9.27
N VAL A 484 -13.92 24.48 -10.05
CA VAL A 484 -12.54 24.61 -9.57
C VAL A 484 -12.47 25.93 -8.83
N ILE A 485 -12.12 25.88 -7.55
CA ILE A 485 -11.90 27.08 -6.74
C ILE A 485 -10.41 27.37 -6.74
N VAL A 486 -10.03 28.56 -7.20
CA VAL A 486 -8.68 29.09 -7.03
C VAL A 486 -8.72 30.02 -5.82
N GLU A 487 -8.19 29.57 -4.70
CA GLU A 487 -8.03 30.40 -3.52
C GLU A 487 -6.69 31.13 -3.60
N LEU A 488 -6.75 32.46 -3.62
CA LEU A 488 -5.55 33.30 -3.61
C LEU A 488 -5.24 33.72 -2.16
N PRO A 489 -3.96 33.72 -1.75
CA PRO A 489 -3.56 34.20 -0.43
C PRO A 489 -3.93 35.68 -0.22
N ALA A 490 -4.05 36.08 1.04
CA ALA A 490 -4.22 37.49 1.40
C ALA A 490 -3.06 38.35 0.82
N GLY A 491 -3.41 39.42 0.11
CA GLY A 491 -2.46 40.31 -0.57
C GLY A 491 -2.57 40.36 -2.09
N PHE A 492 -3.31 39.43 -2.70
CA PHE A 492 -3.77 39.54 -4.09
C PHE A 492 -5.05 40.38 -4.15
N GLY A 493 -5.07 41.41 -5.02
CA GLY A 493 -6.17 42.39 -5.13
C GLY A 493 -6.51 42.75 -6.57
#